data_AF-A0A0W1A4S8-F1
#
_entry.id   AF-A0A0W1A4S8-F1
#
_cell.length_a   1.000
_cell.length_b   1.000
_cell.length_c   1.000
_cell.angle_alpha   90.00
_cell.angle_beta   90.00
_cell.angle_gamma   90.00
#
_symmetry.space_group_name_H-M   'P 1'
#
loop_
_entity.id
_entity.type
_entity.pdbx_description
1 polymer ?
#
loop_
_entity_poly.entity_id
_entity_poly.type
_entity_poly.pdbx_seq_one_letter_code
_entity_poly.pdbx_strand_id
1 'polypeptide(L)'
;MESKSEFSSVIFSKNIDEKQANLILDARGARQKPSGQKWLLRESSIDGLLTISYFYKEMNSYRHIRIGFKDNEWQVAPSDRKEAKQFVKEAQFVFKDALPENSHESLLRLLTEEGFDLSKQVRPNPTQATSSSQYSSYSDDAFNEAPQKNRYSTF
;
A
#
# COMPACT_ATOMS: atom_id res chain seq x y z
N MET A 1 -15.93 22.65 -17.24
CA MET A 1 -16.47 21.57 -16.40
C MET A 1 -15.28 20.77 -15.90
N GLU A 2 -14.80 21.08 -14.70
CA GLU A 2 -13.83 20.22 -14.03
C GLU A 2 -14.59 18.95 -13.61
N SER A 3 -14.31 17.85 -14.29
CA SER A 3 -14.75 16.53 -13.85
C SER A 3 -14.13 16.31 -12.48
N LYS A 4 -14.95 16.35 -11.42
CA LYS A 4 -14.56 15.87 -10.09
C LYS A 4 -13.91 14.51 -10.29
N SER A 5 -12.61 14.42 -10.01
CA SER A 5 -11.91 13.16 -9.87
C SER A 5 -12.78 12.28 -8.97
N GLU A 6 -13.36 11.22 -9.51
CA GLU A 6 -13.97 10.21 -8.66
C GLU A 6 -12.85 9.75 -7.74
N PHE A 7 -12.96 10.00 -6.43
CA PHE A 7 -11.93 9.67 -5.44
C PHE A 7 -11.59 8.17 -5.53
N SER A 8 -10.65 7.81 -6.40
CA SER A 8 -10.17 6.44 -6.55
C SER A 8 -9.17 6.20 -5.45
N SER A 9 -9.53 5.30 -4.53
CA SER A 9 -8.57 4.88 -3.51
C SER A 9 -7.33 4.31 -4.19
N VAL A 10 -6.16 4.55 -3.61
CA VAL A 10 -4.91 3.93 -4.09
C VAL A 10 -4.74 2.49 -3.59
N ILE A 11 -5.65 2.02 -2.74
CA ILE A 11 -5.63 0.70 -2.11
C ILE A 11 -6.61 -0.23 -2.83
N PHE A 12 -6.13 -1.37 -3.27
CA PHE A 12 -6.98 -2.45 -3.77
C PHE A 12 -7.77 -3.09 -2.63
N SER A 13 -9.03 -3.43 -2.90
CA SER A 13 -9.94 -4.09 -1.95
C SER A 13 -9.45 -5.48 -1.54
N LYS A 14 -10.01 -5.98 -0.43
CA LYS A 14 -9.76 -7.33 0.09
C LYS A 14 -10.10 -8.46 -0.89
N ASN A 15 -10.89 -8.20 -1.94
CA ASN A 15 -11.19 -9.17 -3.00
C ASN A 15 -9.99 -9.46 -3.92
N ILE A 16 -8.97 -8.60 -3.86
CA ILE A 16 -7.72 -8.78 -4.60
C ILE A 16 -6.77 -9.56 -3.69
N ASP A 17 -6.85 -10.89 -3.81
CA ASP A 17 -5.95 -11.79 -3.09
C ASP A 17 -4.54 -11.81 -3.70
N GLU A 18 -3.67 -12.67 -3.16
CA GLU A 18 -2.31 -12.83 -3.65
C GLU A 18 -2.24 -13.20 -5.14
N LYS A 19 -3.11 -14.11 -5.58
CA LYS A 19 -3.14 -14.59 -6.96
C LYS A 19 -3.59 -13.49 -7.91
N GLN A 20 -4.64 -12.76 -7.56
CA GLN A 20 -5.13 -11.62 -8.34
C GLN A 20 -4.09 -10.49 -8.40
N ALA A 21 -3.43 -10.19 -7.28
CA ALA A 21 -2.35 -9.22 -7.25
C ALA A 21 -1.21 -9.59 -8.22
N ASN A 22 -0.80 -10.86 -8.23
CA ASN A 22 0.24 -11.36 -9.13
C ASN A 22 -0.18 -11.24 -10.60
N LEU A 23 -1.42 -11.59 -10.94
CA LEU A 23 -1.96 -11.43 -12.29
C LEU A 23 -2.02 -9.97 -12.74
N ILE A 24 -2.42 -9.06 -11.85
CA ILE A 24 -2.42 -7.62 -12.13
C ILE A 24 -0.99 -7.13 -12.39
N LEU A 25 -0.02 -7.52 -11.57
CA LEU A 25 1.38 -7.15 -11.75
C LEU A 25 1.97 -7.72 -13.05
N ASP A 26 1.63 -8.96 -13.40
CA ASP A 26 1.99 -9.58 -14.69
C ASP A 26 1.44 -8.78 -15.87
N ALA A 27 0.15 -8.42 -15.83
CA ALA A 27 -0.50 -7.63 -16.87
C ALA A 27 0.11 -6.23 -17.02
N ARG A 28 0.78 -5.71 -15.97
CA ARG A 28 1.52 -4.43 -15.99
C ARG A 28 3.01 -4.58 -16.29
N GLY A 29 3.46 -5.79 -16.64
CA GLY A 29 4.83 -6.08 -17.04
C GLY A 29 5.84 -6.08 -15.88
N ALA A 30 5.42 -6.48 -14.67
CA ALA A 30 6.30 -6.46 -13.50
C ALA A 30 7.54 -7.36 -13.66
N ARG A 31 7.41 -8.53 -14.29
CA ARG A 31 8.54 -9.48 -14.46
C ARG A 31 9.65 -8.96 -15.37
N GLN A 32 9.32 -8.04 -16.27
CA GLN A 32 10.27 -7.46 -17.23
C GLN A 32 10.99 -6.23 -16.65
N LYS A 33 10.62 -5.79 -15.44
CA LYS A 33 11.19 -4.61 -14.78
C LYS A 33 12.06 -5.00 -13.58
N PRO A 34 12.94 -4.10 -13.10
CA PRO A 34 13.62 -4.28 -11.82
C PRO A 34 12.65 -4.48 -10.65
N SER A 35 13.14 -5.06 -9.56
CA SER A 35 12.37 -5.27 -8.32
C SER A 35 11.71 -3.97 -7.85
N GLY A 36 10.43 -4.06 -7.48
CA GLY A 36 9.68 -2.91 -6.94
C GLY A 36 9.30 -1.83 -7.97
N GLN A 37 9.71 -1.93 -9.25
CA GLN A 37 9.32 -0.96 -10.30
C GLN A 37 7.87 -1.10 -10.78
N LYS A 38 7.18 -2.14 -10.32
CA LYS A 38 5.72 -2.27 -10.31
C LYS A 38 5.33 -2.93 -9.00
N TRP A 39 4.47 -2.26 -8.27
CA TRP A 39 3.98 -2.72 -6.99
C TRP A 39 2.54 -2.24 -6.80
N LEU A 40 1.79 -2.90 -5.94
CA LEU A 40 0.45 -2.48 -5.56
C LEU A 40 0.25 -2.61 -4.05
N LEU A 41 -0.63 -1.77 -3.54
CA LEU A 41 -1.07 -1.78 -2.15
C LEU A 41 -2.48 -2.32 -2.08
N ARG A 42 -2.70 -3.34 -1.26
CA ARG A 42 -4.02 -3.98 -1.13
C ARG A 42 -4.35 -4.25 0.33
N GLU A 43 -5.62 -4.36 0.63
CA GLU A 43 -6.05 -4.91 1.92
C GLU A 43 -5.48 -6.33 2.09
N SER A 44 -5.04 -6.64 3.32
CA SER A 44 -4.48 -7.94 3.62
C SER A 44 -5.57 -8.99 3.84
N SER A 45 -5.19 -10.26 3.72
CA SER A 45 -6.05 -11.38 4.15
C SER A 45 -6.18 -11.46 5.68
N ILE A 46 -5.38 -10.70 6.42
CA ILE A 46 -5.55 -10.46 7.86
C ILE A 46 -6.16 -9.07 8.03
N ASP A 47 -7.34 -9.00 8.63
CA ASP A 47 -8.05 -7.74 8.87
C ASP A 47 -7.21 -6.76 9.69
N GLY A 48 -7.24 -5.47 9.29
CA GLY A 48 -6.46 -4.41 9.91
C GLY A 48 -5.03 -4.26 9.39
N LEU A 49 -4.60 -5.09 8.43
CA LEU A 49 -3.32 -4.93 7.73
C LEU A 49 -3.53 -4.54 6.26
N LEU A 50 -2.52 -3.87 5.71
CA LEU A 50 -2.33 -3.75 4.28
C LEU A 50 -1.22 -4.70 3.82
N THR A 51 -1.14 -4.94 2.52
CA THR A 51 -0.10 -5.76 1.91
C THR A 51 0.45 -5.07 0.68
N ILE A 52 1.76 -4.88 0.65
CA ILE A 52 2.50 -4.43 -0.52
C ILE A 52 2.86 -5.66 -1.33
N SER A 53 2.41 -5.73 -2.59
CA SER A 53 2.71 -6.84 -3.49
C SER A 53 3.56 -6.36 -4.65
N TYR A 54 4.65 -7.07 -4.95
CA TYR A 54 5.58 -6.73 -6.02
C TYR A 54 6.29 -7.98 -6.55
N PHE A 55 6.91 -7.85 -7.72
CA PHE A 55 7.79 -8.89 -8.26
C PHE A 55 9.24 -8.65 -7.81
N TYR A 56 9.87 -9.66 -7.22
CA TYR A 56 11.25 -9.64 -6.79
C TYR A 56 12.12 -10.38 -7.82
N LYS A 57 12.85 -9.61 -8.62
CA LYS A 57 13.58 -10.04 -9.80
C LYS A 57 14.70 -11.01 -9.47
N GLU A 58 15.42 -10.78 -8.38
CA GLU A 58 16.60 -11.56 -7.97
C GLU A 58 16.23 -13.02 -7.66
N MET A 59 15.03 -13.27 -7.15
CA MET A 59 14.53 -14.63 -6.88
C MET A 59 13.44 -15.08 -7.85
N ASN A 60 13.20 -14.30 -8.91
CA ASN A 60 12.19 -14.59 -9.93
C ASN A 60 10.81 -14.95 -9.33
N SER A 61 10.38 -14.25 -8.28
CA SER A 61 9.19 -14.60 -7.50
C SER A 61 8.41 -13.38 -7.05
N TYR A 62 7.11 -13.57 -6.81
CA TYR A 62 6.27 -12.55 -6.20
C TYR A 62 6.49 -12.52 -4.69
N ARG A 63 6.52 -11.30 -4.13
CA ARG A 63 6.67 -11.05 -2.70
C ARG A 63 5.55 -10.17 -2.17
N HIS A 64 5.22 -10.41 -0.91
CA HIS A 64 4.11 -9.78 -0.21
C HIS A 64 4.57 -9.35 1.18
N ILE A 65 4.65 -8.03 1.41
CA ILE A 65 5.03 -7.46 2.69
C ILE A 65 3.75 -6.98 3.38
N ARG A 66 3.46 -7.51 4.55
CA ARG A 66 2.35 -7.01 5.36
C ARG A 66 2.80 -5.81 6.16
N ILE A 67 1.93 -4.82 6.26
CA ILE A 67 2.16 -3.62 7.05
C ILE A 67 0.92 -3.33 7.88
N GLY A 68 1.11 -2.77 9.06
CA GLY A 68 0.00 -2.37 9.93
C GLY A 68 0.33 -1.09 10.67
N PHE A 69 -0.72 -0.37 11.06
CA PHE A 69 -0.60 0.88 11.78
C PHE A 69 -0.61 0.61 13.29
N LYS A 70 0.53 0.81 13.96
CA LYS A 70 0.71 0.56 15.38
C LYS A 70 1.65 1.62 15.96
N ASP A 71 1.40 2.06 17.19
CA ASP A 71 2.17 3.11 17.87
C ASP A 71 2.24 4.42 17.06
N ASN A 72 1.11 4.80 16.45
CA ASN A 72 0.93 5.97 15.59
C ASN A 72 1.74 5.98 14.29
N GLU A 73 2.29 4.84 13.85
CA GLU A 73 3.03 4.74 12.60
C GLU A 73 2.73 3.45 11.82
N TRP A 74 2.84 3.50 10.49
CA TRP A 74 2.86 2.29 9.68
C TRP A 74 4.21 1.59 9.82
N GLN A 75 4.17 0.29 10.08
CA GLN A 75 5.36 -0.54 10.23
C GLN A 75 5.18 -1.91 9.58
N VAL A 76 6.29 -2.57 9.26
CA VAL A 76 6.30 -3.94 8.70
C VAL A 76 5.77 -4.91 9.75
N ALA A 77 4.74 -5.67 9.38
CA ALA A 77 4.20 -6.74 10.19
C ALA A 77 4.95 -8.06 9.92
N PRO A 78 5.00 -8.99 10.89
CA PRO A 78 5.62 -10.30 10.70
C PRO A 78 5.08 -11.04 9.46
N SER A 79 5.89 -11.91 8.85
CA SER A 79 5.50 -12.76 7.72
C SER A 79 4.75 -14.04 8.16
N ASP A 80 4.94 -14.49 9.40
CA ASP A 80 4.16 -15.57 9.99
C ASP A 80 2.72 -15.14 10.28
N ARG A 81 1.74 -15.98 9.96
CA ARG A 81 0.31 -15.63 10.08
C ARG A 81 -0.13 -15.49 11.54
N LYS A 82 0.42 -16.29 12.46
CA LYS A 82 0.05 -16.25 13.88
C LYS A 82 0.63 -15.00 14.52
N GLU A 83 1.88 -14.67 14.23
CA GLU A 83 2.54 -13.46 14.71
C GLU A 83 1.88 -12.19 14.15
N ALA A 84 1.54 -12.16 12.87
CA ALA A 84 0.84 -11.01 12.29
C ALA A 84 -0.55 -10.80 12.90
N LYS A 85 -1.28 -11.88 13.25
CA LYS A 85 -2.54 -11.75 13.99
C LYS A 85 -2.31 -11.18 15.39
N GLN A 86 -1.21 -11.50 16.04
CA GLN A 86 -0.87 -10.95 17.35
C GLN A 86 -0.48 -9.47 17.25
N PHE A 87 0.36 -9.13 16.27
CA PHE A 87 0.70 -7.76 15.91
C PHE A 87 -0.56 -6.90 15.71
N VAL A 88 -1.54 -7.43 14.96
CA VAL A 88 -2.82 -6.74 14.70
C VAL A 88 -3.62 -6.50 15.96
N LYS A 89 -3.64 -7.42 16.94
CA LYS A 89 -4.37 -7.19 18.19
C LYS A 89 -3.80 -6.02 18.98
N GLU A 90 -2.50 -5.81 18.89
CA GLU A 90 -1.81 -4.68 19.50
C GLU A 90 -2.06 -3.38 18.70
N ALA A 91 -2.14 -3.49 17.38
CA ALA A 91 -2.46 -2.39 16.46
C ALA A 91 -3.94 -1.93 16.53
N GLN A 92 -4.88 -2.87 16.64
CA GLN A 92 -6.34 -2.68 16.53
C GLN A 92 -6.97 -1.98 17.73
N PHE A 93 -6.22 -1.69 18.80
CA PHE A 93 -6.78 -0.98 19.94
C PHE A 93 -7.09 0.49 19.64
N VAL A 94 -6.55 1.06 18.55
CA VAL A 94 -6.48 2.51 18.41
C VAL A 94 -7.50 3.12 17.43
N PHE A 95 -8.05 2.39 16.44
CA PHE A 95 -8.90 3.01 15.41
C PHE A 95 -10.12 2.16 15.00
N LYS A 96 -11.28 2.41 15.62
CA LYS A 96 -12.56 1.78 15.24
C LYS A 96 -13.25 2.45 14.04
N ASP A 97 -12.96 3.73 13.77
CA ASP A 97 -13.71 4.53 12.80
C ASP A 97 -12.85 5.13 11.67
N ALA A 98 -11.67 5.68 11.96
CA ALA A 98 -10.74 6.22 10.96
C ALA A 98 -9.28 6.23 11.48
N LEU A 99 -8.33 6.10 10.56
CA LEU A 99 -6.91 6.31 10.85
C LEU A 99 -6.61 7.80 11.11
N PRO A 100 -5.62 8.13 11.95
CA PRO A 100 -5.28 9.50 12.29
C PRO A 100 -4.65 10.23 11.11
N GLU A 101 -4.64 11.56 11.13
CA GLU A 101 -4.12 12.38 10.01
C GLU A 101 -2.65 12.05 9.66
N ASN A 102 -1.82 11.76 10.66
CA ASN A 102 -0.41 11.41 10.47
C ASN A 102 -0.19 10.01 9.86
N SER A 103 -1.25 9.21 9.72
CA SER A 103 -1.16 7.87 9.12
C SER A 103 -0.75 7.92 7.66
N HIS A 104 -1.12 8.97 6.93
CA HIS A 104 -0.76 9.11 5.53
C HIS A 104 0.75 9.31 5.38
N GLU A 105 1.32 10.31 6.07
CA GLU A 105 2.75 10.61 6.02
C GLU A 105 3.60 9.41 6.45
N SER A 106 3.19 8.70 7.51
CA SER A 106 3.91 7.51 7.97
C SER A 106 3.83 6.34 6.98
N LEU A 107 2.72 6.18 6.24
CA LEU A 107 2.63 5.16 5.18
C LEU A 107 3.62 5.47 4.05
N LEU A 108 3.64 6.73 3.59
CA LEU A 108 4.53 7.15 2.52
C LEU A 108 5.99 6.99 2.91
N ARG A 109 6.33 7.36 4.16
CA ARG A 109 7.67 7.16 4.71
C ARG A 109 8.04 5.67 4.67
N LEU A 110 7.21 4.79 5.22
CA LEU A 110 7.45 3.35 5.21
C LEU A 110 7.65 2.81 3.79
N LEU A 111 6.79 3.18 2.84
CA LEU A 111 6.91 2.76 1.44
C LEU A 111 8.25 3.18 0.82
N THR A 112 8.69 4.41 1.08
CA THR A 112 9.98 4.91 0.57
C THR A 112 11.19 4.26 1.26
N GLU A 113 11.10 3.97 2.56
CA GLU A 113 12.14 3.27 3.33
C GLU A 113 12.31 1.82 2.87
N GLU A 114 11.20 1.15 2.52
CA GLU A 114 11.19 -0.17 1.89
C GLU A 114 11.60 -0.14 0.40
N GLY A 115 11.94 1.04 -0.13
CA GLY A 115 12.48 1.21 -1.48
C GLY A 115 11.44 1.27 -2.61
N PHE A 116 10.16 1.49 -2.29
CA PHE A 116 9.11 1.63 -3.30
C PHE A 116 9.03 3.06 -3.84
N ASP A 117 9.22 3.22 -5.15
CA ASP A 117 8.93 4.46 -5.85
C ASP A 117 7.41 4.65 -5.98
N LEU A 118 6.89 5.69 -5.33
CA LEU A 118 5.47 6.03 -5.29
C LEU A 118 4.86 6.23 -6.68
N SER A 119 5.64 6.76 -7.63
CA SER A 119 5.19 6.96 -9.02
C SER A 119 4.99 5.65 -9.78
N LYS A 120 5.49 4.53 -9.25
CA LYS A 120 5.43 3.20 -9.87
C LYS A 120 4.29 2.34 -9.34
N GLN A 121 3.51 2.84 -8.39
CA GLN A 121 2.35 2.13 -7.88
C GLN A 121 1.35 1.85 -9.01
N VAL A 122 0.89 0.61 -9.07
CA VAL A 122 -0.28 0.25 -9.87
C VAL A 122 -1.50 0.72 -9.10
N ARG A 123 -2.35 1.53 -9.73
CA ARG A 123 -3.61 2.00 -9.13
C ARG A 123 -4.77 1.04 -9.45
N PRO A 124 -5.69 0.80 -8.50
CA PRO A 124 -6.91 0.06 -8.78
C PRO A 124 -7.83 0.86 -9.69
N ASN A 125 -8.65 0.16 -10.48
CA ASN A 125 -9.82 0.78 -11.08
C ASN A 125 -10.98 0.84 -10.05
N PRO A 126 -12.10 1.52 -10.34
CA PRO A 126 -13.19 1.67 -9.37
C PRO A 126 -13.77 0.36 -8.82
N THR A 127 -13.79 -0.73 -9.60
CA THR A 127 -14.30 -2.03 -9.13
C THR A 127 -13.29 -2.83 -8.32
N GLN A 128 -12.01 -2.45 -8.39
CA GLN A 128 -10.91 -3.06 -7.66
C GLN A 128 -10.56 -2.31 -6.37
N ALA A 129 -10.89 -1.02 -6.29
CA ALA A 129 -10.56 -0.15 -5.16
C ALA A 129 -11.28 -0.59 -3.87
N THR A 130 -10.65 -0.33 -2.72
CA THR A 130 -11.27 -0.58 -1.42
C THR A 130 -12.48 0.33 -1.20
N SER A 131 -13.50 -0.20 -0.53
CA SER A 131 -14.64 0.53 0.00
C SER A 131 -14.60 0.68 1.52
N SER A 132 -13.51 0.23 2.16
CA SER A 132 -13.33 0.28 3.60
C SER A 132 -13.19 1.74 4.06
N SER A 133 -14.13 2.20 4.90
CA SER A 133 -14.20 3.59 5.37
C SER A 133 -12.91 4.07 6.05
N GLN A 134 -12.22 3.18 6.75
CA GLN A 134 -10.93 3.43 7.41
C GLN A 134 -9.81 3.91 6.45
N TYR A 135 -9.95 3.61 5.16
CA TYR A 135 -8.98 3.96 4.11
C TYR A 135 -9.50 5.02 3.14
N SER A 136 -10.64 5.65 3.44
CA SER A 136 -11.28 6.63 2.55
C SER A 136 -10.41 7.87 2.24
N SER A 137 -9.48 8.24 3.14
CA SER A 137 -8.53 9.33 2.94
C SER A 137 -7.31 8.97 2.07
N TYR A 138 -7.17 7.70 1.68
CA TYR A 138 -6.06 7.22 0.84
C TYR A 138 -6.46 7.26 -0.64
N SER A 139 -6.58 8.47 -1.19
CA SER A 139 -6.90 8.73 -2.60
C SER A 139 -5.68 9.17 -3.42
N ASP A 140 -5.82 9.14 -4.75
CA ASP A 140 -4.77 9.58 -5.68
C ASP A 140 -4.30 11.02 -5.40
N ASP A 141 -5.22 11.95 -5.15
CA ASP A 141 -4.88 13.36 -4.89
C ASP A 141 -3.99 13.49 -3.66
N ALA A 142 -4.32 12.79 -2.57
CA ALA A 142 -3.53 12.80 -1.35
C ALA A 142 -2.14 12.15 -1.52
N PHE A 143 -2.02 11.09 -2.33
CA PHE A 143 -0.74 10.44 -2.64
C PHE A 143 0.16 11.26 -3.58
N ASN A 144 -0.44 12.14 -4.39
CA ASN A 144 0.29 13.01 -5.33
C ASN A 144 0.68 14.36 -4.70
N GLU A 145 -0.09 14.87 -3.74
CA GLU A 145 0.18 16.12 -3.01
C GLU A 145 1.25 15.99 -1.92
N ALA A 146 1.58 14.75 -1.53
CA ALA A 146 2.66 14.52 -0.58
C ALA A 146 3.96 15.14 -1.09
N PRO A 147 4.69 15.92 -0.27
CA PRO A 147 5.86 16.65 -0.74
C PRO A 147 6.88 15.65 -1.25
N GLN A 148 7.01 15.58 -2.58
CA GLN A 148 8.21 15.13 -3.23
C GLN A 148 9.30 16.11 -2.80
N LYS A 149 9.92 15.87 -1.64
CA LYS A 149 11.16 16.56 -1.26
C LYS A 149 12.16 16.21 -2.34
N ASN A 150 12.25 17.10 -3.33
CA ASN A 150 13.31 17.19 -4.30
C ASN A 150 14.64 17.16 -3.55
N ARG A 151 15.22 15.97 -3.43
CA ARG A 151 16.60 15.79 -2.99
C ARG A 151 17.53 16.11 -4.16
N TYR A 152 17.54 17.36 -4.58
CA TYR A 152 18.64 18.02 -5.28
C TYR A 152 18.58 19.52 -4.98
N SER A 153 19.04 19.93 -3.79
CA SER A 153 19.73 21.22 -3.66
C SER A 153 21.21 20.90 -3.56
N THR A 154 21.89 20.98 -4.69
CA THR A 154 23.35 21.02 -4.72
C THR A 154 23.78 22.35 -4.11
N PHE A 155 24.72 22.28 -3.15
CA PHE A 155 25.49 23.42 -2.67
C PHE A 155 26.40 23.96 -3.78
#